data_AF-A0A955XQ42-F1
#
_entry.id   AF-A0A955XQ42-F1
#
_cell.length_a   1.000
_cell.length_b   1.000
_cell.length_c   1.000
_cell.angle_alpha   90.00
_cell.angle_beta   90.00
_cell.angle_gamma   90.00
#
_symmetry.space_group_name_H-M   'P 1'
#
loop_
_entity.id
_entity.type
_entity.pdbx_description
1 polymer ?
#
loop_
_entity_poly.entity_id
_entity_poly.type
_entity_poly.pdbx_seq_one_letter_code
_entity_poly.pdbx_strand_id
1 'polypeptide(L)'
;MVLALGGCGDALPPSRYAGEVLFSYPDFVLSRRPDEDVTRPRYAVFFAREDGEPVELASSSRPFRPAVGVLNLFSAPPAEALAVSTGGGRYAVGYLKSYDDLDGDGQRDADEPFLGSATQGFLYAPTPLSAETSPFGKPVPAGYHLIRVPPPCTPTPRGDARCGVTLGDACDDDAPCEGGVCLDENPFWRGGYCAIEATPEACAPETGVRVVIERRGVGQALWLRACTTDADCPTTDPHFCDPALGACYPEDGYELDLDRGGPTVLCEDSEDDGGEPGGGPGGGPPPPPPPPPPPPPD
;
A
#
# COMPACT_ATOMS: atom_id res chain seq x y z
N MET A 1 -55.79 3.35 12.11
CA MET A 1 -54.94 4.40 11.51
C MET A 1 -53.55 4.20 12.09
N VAL A 2 -52.68 3.51 11.35
CA VAL A 2 -51.31 3.17 11.76
C VAL A 2 -50.39 4.22 11.16
N LEU A 3 -49.74 5.01 12.02
CA LEU A 3 -48.68 5.94 11.62
C LEU A 3 -47.38 5.15 11.48
N ALA A 4 -46.99 4.87 10.24
CA ALA A 4 -45.65 4.42 9.91
C ALA A 4 -44.71 5.64 9.97
N LEU A 5 -43.83 5.68 10.97
CA LEU A 5 -42.71 6.62 10.99
C LEU A 5 -41.61 6.05 10.08
N GLY A 6 -41.57 6.55 8.84
CA GLY A 6 -40.41 6.42 7.97
C GLY A 6 -39.29 7.29 8.54
N GLY A 7 -38.35 6.68 9.25
CA GLY A 7 -37.09 7.32 9.60
C GLY A 7 -36.14 7.20 8.41
N CYS A 8 -36.04 8.26 7.61
CA CYS A 8 -34.85 8.47 6.79
C CYS A 8 -33.69 8.68 7.77
N GLY A 9 -32.70 7.80 7.73
CA GLY A 9 -31.51 7.91 8.57
C GLY A 9 -30.68 9.09 8.14
N ASP A 10 -30.88 10.25 8.77
CA ASP A 10 -29.91 11.33 8.71
C ASP A 10 -28.55 10.77 9.16
N ALA A 11 -27.53 10.90 8.32
CA ALA A 11 -26.16 10.58 8.68
C ALA A 11 -25.81 11.34 9.97
N LEU A 12 -25.66 10.61 11.08
CA LEU A 12 -25.33 11.20 12.36
C LEU A 12 -24.05 12.04 12.19
N PRO A 13 -23.99 13.27 12.72
CA PRO A 13 -22.78 14.07 12.68
C PRO A 13 -21.63 13.27 13.30
N PRO A 14 -20.40 13.34 12.76
CA PRO A 14 -19.26 12.50 13.17
C PRO A 14 -18.92 12.60 14.67
N SER A 15 -19.43 13.61 15.38
CA SER A 15 -19.36 13.74 16.84
C SER A 15 -20.29 12.80 17.63
N ARG A 16 -21.13 12.00 16.98
CA ARG A 16 -22.09 11.08 17.62
C ARG A 16 -21.89 9.60 17.32
N TYR A 17 -20.91 9.23 16.50
CA TYR A 17 -20.47 7.83 16.46
C TYR A 17 -19.64 7.53 17.72
N ALA A 18 -20.33 7.02 18.75
CA ALA A 18 -19.78 6.63 20.05
C ALA A 18 -19.62 5.11 20.15
N GLY A 19 -19.09 4.49 19.09
CA GLY A 19 -18.72 3.08 19.11
C GLY A 19 -17.37 2.86 19.78
N GLU A 20 -17.08 1.62 20.15
CA GLU A 20 -15.72 1.21 20.47
C GLU A 20 -14.84 1.41 19.24
N VAL A 21 -13.70 2.08 19.41
CA VAL A 21 -12.74 2.26 18.32
C VAL A 21 -12.09 0.89 18.08
N LEU A 22 -12.28 0.34 16.89
CA LEU A 22 -11.65 -0.91 16.47
C LEU A 22 -10.23 -0.67 15.97
N PHE A 23 -9.96 0.53 15.47
CA PHE A 23 -8.66 0.93 14.95
C PHE A 23 -8.49 2.44 14.98
N SER A 24 -7.32 2.91 15.41
CA SER A 24 -6.93 4.31 15.36
C SER A 24 -5.64 4.44 14.57
N TYR A 25 -5.59 5.40 13.66
CA TYR A 25 -4.37 5.76 12.96
C TYR A 25 -4.05 7.25 13.17
N PRO A 26 -2.94 7.58 13.84
CA PRO A 26 -2.52 8.97 14.02
C PRO A 26 -1.88 9.54 12.74
N ASP A 27 -1.79 10.86 12.68
CA ASP A 27 -0.95 11.59 11.72
C ASP A 27 -1.22 11.36 10.23
N PHE A 28 -2.48 11.13 9.82
CA PHE A 28 -2.83 11.16 8.40
C PHE A 28 -2.69 12.58 7.84
N VAL A 29 -2.07 12.73 6.67
CA VAL A 29 -1.83 14.01 5.99
C VAL A 29 -2.60 14.06 4.68
N LEU A 30 -3.43 15.10 4.56
CA LEU A 30 -4.09 15.45 3.32
C LEU A 30 -3.26 16.52 2.61
N SER A 31 -2.35 16.11 1.72
CA SER A 31 -1.22 16.94 1.28
C SER A 31 -1.55 17.97 0.20
N ARG A 32 -2.58 17.74 -0.62
CA ARG A 32 -2.99 18.67 -1.69
C ARG A 32 -4.42 19.14 -1.55
N ARG A 33 -4.67 20.38 -1.97
CA ARG A 33 -6.03 20.81 -2.24
C ARG A 33 -6.48 20.14 -3.54
N PRO A 34 -7.73 19.66 -3.60
CA PRO A 34 -8.33 19.23 -4.85
C PRO A 34 -8.34 20.36 -5.89
N ASP A 35 -8.49 19.99 -7.16
CA ASP A 35 -8.64 20.92 -8.26
C ASP A 35 -9.85 21.86 -8.08
N GLU A 36 -9.85 23.00 -8.77
CA GLU A 36 -10.88 24.04 -8.60
C GLU A 36 -12.30 23.59 -9.00
N ASP A 37 -12.41 22.54 -9.82
CA ASP A 37 -13.67 21.93 -10.24
C ASP A 37 -14.23 20.93 -9.23
N VAL A 38 -13.43 20.52 -8.23
CA VAL A 38 -13.88 19.63 -7.15
C VAL A 38 -14.69 20.42 -6.12
N THR A 39 -15.96 20.08 -5.97
CA THR A 39 -16.91 20.92 -5.22
C THR A 39 -17.06 20.52 -3.76
N ARG A 40 -17.05 19.22 -3.47
CA ARG A 40 -17.29 18.63 -2.15
C ARG A 40 -16.36 17.43 -1.95
N PRO A 41 -15.04 17.68 -1.82
CA PRO A 41 -14.09 16.60 -1.62
C PRO A 41 -14.33 15.91 -0.29
N ARG A 42 -14.34 14.58 -0.32
CA ARG A 42 -14.43 13.70 0.84
C ARG A 42 -13.36 12.64 0.78
N TYR A 43 -13.16 11.95 1.90
CA TYR A 43 -12.39 10.72 1.94
C TYR A 43 -13.09 9.70 2.83
N ALA A 44 -12.92 8.43 2.49
CA ALA A 44 -13.42 7.29 3.26
C ALA A 44 -12.50 6.08 3.05
N VAL A 45 -12.68 5.05 3.88
CA VAL A 45 -12.08 3.74 3.64
C VAL A 45 -12.97 2.96 2.69
N PHE A 46 -12.37 2.46 1.62
CA PHE A 46 -13.00 1.64 0.60
C PHE A 46 -12.34 0.26 0.61
N PHE A 47 -13.12 -0.82 0.69
CA PHE A 47 -12.60 -2.18 0.64
C PHE A 47 -12.65 -2.73 -0.78
N ALA A 48 -11.53 -3.30 -1.24
CA ALA A 48 -11.48 -3.98 -2.53
C ALA A 48 -12.43 -5.18 -2.55
N ARG A 49 -12.94 -5.47 -3.75
CA ARG A 49 -13.77 -6.63 -4.05
C ARG A 49 -13.24 -7.34 -5.28
N GLU A 50 -13.60 -8.62 -5.41
CA GLU A 50 -13.24 -9.43 -6.57
C GLU A 50 -13.87 -8.94 -7.88
N ASP A 51 -15.02 -8.25 -7.81
CA ASP A 51 -15.68 -7.66 -8.98
C ASP A 51 -15.12 -6.29 -9.38
N GLY A 52 -14.13 -5.78 -8.65
CA GLY A 52 -13.42 -4.53 -8.95
C GLY A 52 -14.10 -3.26 -8.43
N GLU A 53 -15.37 -3.31 -8.02
CA GLU A 53 -16.10 -2.16 -7.49
C GLU A 53 -15.97 -2.10 -5.97
N PRO A 54 -15.18 -1.18 -5.38
CA PRO A 54 -14.93 -1.21 -3.96
C PRO A 54 -16.17 -0.87 -3.13
N VAL A 55 -16.27 -1.42 -1.90
CA VAL A 55 -17.34 -1.05 -0.96
C VAL A 55 -16.86 0.02 0.00
N GLU A 56 -17.60 1.12 0.10
CA GLU A 56 -17.33 2.16 1.10
C GLU A 56 -17.68 1.68 2.51
N LEU A 57 -16.79 1.95 3.47
CA LEU A 57 -17.12 1.92 4.89
C LEU A 57 -17.70 3.28 5.29
N ALA A 58 -19.00 3.49 5.06
CA ALA A 58 -19.68 4.79 5.25
C ALA A 58 -19.37 5.47 6.60
N SER A 59 -19.21 4.70 7.68
CA SER A 59 -18.85 5.25 9.01
C SER A 59 -17.50 5.99 9.06
N SER A 60 -16.62 5.74 8.09
CA SER A 60 -15.31 6.37 7.93
C SER A 60 -15.33 7.63 7.07
N SER A 61 -16.43 7.93 6.36
CA SER A 61 -16.52 9.08 5.46
C SER A 61 -16.39 10.41 6.19
N ARG A 62 -15.52 11.30 5.70
CA ARG A 62 -15.28 12.63 6.25
C ARG A 62 -15.11 13.66 5.13
N PRO A 63 -15.54 14.91 5.35
CA PRO A 63 -15.16 16.02 4.49
C PRO A 63 -13.63 16.16 4.46
N PHE A 64 -13.09 16.37 3.27
CA PHE A 64 -11.67 16.62 3.09
C PHE A 64 -11.29 17.96 3.72
N ARG A 65 -10.28 17.95 4.59
CA ARG A 65 -9.74 19.15 5.24
C ARG A 65 -8.23 18.99 5.36
N PRO A 66 -7.41 19.78 4.65
CA PRO A 66 -5.96 19.75 4.81
C PRO A 66 -5.59 19.93 6.28
N ALA A 67 -5.17 18.84 6.91
CA ALA A 67 -4.86 18.77 8.34
C ALA A 67 -4.11 17.48 8.62
N VAL A 68 -3.41 17.48 9.76
CA VAL A 68 -2.96 16.28 10.43
C VAL A 68 -4.07 15.86 11.39
N GLY A 69 -4.46 14.59 11.37
CA GLY A 69 -5.53 14.10 12.24
C GLY A 69 -5.41 12.63 12.58
N VAL A 70 -6.40 12.13 13.33
CA VAL A 70 -6.54 10.71 13.64
C VAL A 70 -7.72 10.14 12.87
N LEU A 71 -7.49 9.08 12.10
CA LEU A 71 -8.56 8.29 11.49
C LEU A 71 -8.97 7.19 12.48
N ASN A 72 -10.23 7.21 12.91
CA ASN A 72 -10.80 6.15 13.75
C ASN A 72 -11.78 5.31 12.94
N LEU A 73 -11.61 3.99 12.99
CA LEU A 73 -12.54 3.02 12.43
C LEU A 73 -13.33 2.38 13.57
N PHE A 74 -14.66 2.41 13.44
CA PHE A 74 -15.59 1.98 14.49
C PHE A 74 -16.38 0.73 14.12
N SER A 75 -16.27 0.29 12.87
CA SER A 75 -17.06 -0.80 12.30
C SER A 75 -16.14 -1.70 11.51
N ALA A 76 -16.39 -3.00 11.55
CA ALA A 76 -15.77 -3.96 10.65
C ALA A 76 -16.17 -3.68 9.19
N PRO A 77 -15.41 -4.19 8.21
CA PRO A 77 -15.83 -4.16 6.81
C PRO A 77 -17.17 -4.89 6.65
N PRO A 78 -18.01 -4.47 5.68
CA PRO A 78 -19.24 -5.16 5.38
C PRO A 78 -18.96 -6.58 4.86
N ALA A 79 -19.93 -7.49 4.98
CA ALA A 79 -19.68 -8.92 4.73
C ALA A 79 -19.29 -9.21 3.28
N GLU A 80 -19.81 -8.43 2.35
CA GLU A 80 -19.53 -8.44 0.91
C GLU A 80 -18.13 -7.93 0.54
N ALA A 81 -17.42 -7.27 1.47
CA ALA A 81 -16.03 -6.86 1.31
C ALA A 81 -15.03 -7.92 1.82
N LEU A 82 -15.51 -9.00 2.45
CA LEU A 82 -14.65 -10.07 2.94
C LEU A 82 -14.36 -11.09 1.84
N ALA A 83 -13.12 -11.10 1.36
CA ALA A 83 -12.57 -12.15 0.51
C ALA A 83 -12.30 -13.43 1.32
N VAL A 84 -12.15 -14.56 0.60
CA VAL A 84 -11.75 -15.85 1.16
C VAL A 84 -10.44 -16.27 0.51
N SER A 85 -9.39 -16.43 1.30
CA SER A 85 -8.10 -16.92 0.80
C SER A 85 -8.22 -18.38 0.32
N THR A 86 -7.24 -18.85 -0.44
CA THR A 86 -7.17 -20.26 -0.88
C THR A 86 -7.16 -21.25 0.30
N GLY A 87 -6.62 -20.84 1.45
CA GLY A 87 -6.63 -21.63 2.68
C GLY A 87 -7.93 -21.53 3.49
N GLY A 88 -8.94 -20.80 3.01
CA GLY A 88 -10.24 -20.65 3.66
C GLY A 88 -10.32 -19.55 4.72
N GLY A 89 -9.26 -18.76 4.90
CA GLY A 89 -9.27 -17.61 5.81
C GLY A 89 -10.04 -16.44 5.23
N ARG A 90 -10.79 -15.70 6.06
CA ARG A 90 -11.53 -14.51 5.62
C ARG A 90 -10.73 -13.25 5.91
N TYR A 91 -10.71 -12.30 4.98
CA TYR A 91 -10.01 -11.03 5.16
C TYR A 91 -10.63 -9.94 4.27
N ALA A 92 -10.32 -8.68 4.55
CA ALA A 92 -10.60 -7.58 3.63
C ALA A 92 -9.35 -6.70 3.48
N VAL A 93 -9.17 -6.11 2.30
CA VAL A 93 -8.14 -5.11 2.04
C VAL A 93 -8.83 -3.77 1.77
N GLY A 94 -8.51 -2.78 2.58
CA GLY A 94 -9.08 -1.44 2.54
C GLY A 94 -8.07 -0.39 2.10
N TYR A 95 -8.56 0.67 1.47
CA TYR A 95 -7.77 1.78 0.95
C TYR A 95 -8.44 3.06 1.42
N LEU A 96 -7.64 4.02 1.88
CA LEU A 96 -8.13 5.37 2.08
C LEU A 96 -8.19 6.06 0.71
N LYS A 97 -9.40 6.38 0.24
CA LYS A 97 -9.60 7.08 -1.03
C LYS A 97 -10.35 8.38 -0.83
N SER A 98 -10.09 9.35 -1.70
CA SER A 98 -10.86 10.58 -1.83
C SER A 98 -11.78 10.54 -3.04
N TYR A 99 -12.90 11.24 -2.98
CA TYR A 99 -13.90 11.35 -4.03
C TYR A 99 -14.59 12.72 -3.96
N ASP A 100 -15.24 13.14 -5.06
CA ASP A 100 -16.10 14.34 -5.07
C ASP A 100 -17.56 13.92 -4.84
N ASP A 101 -18.14 14.38 -3.74
CA ASP A 101 -19.54 14.12 -3.32
C ASP A 101 -20.47 15.10 -4.08
N LEU A 102 -20.81 14.74 -5.32
CA LEU A 102 -21.54 15.54 -6.28
C LEU A 102 -23.02 15.73 -5.93
N ASP A 103 -23.58 14.95 -5.02
CA ASP A 103 -24.96 15.11 -4.56
C ASP A 103 -25.07 15.64 -3.12
N GLY A 104 -24.05 15.43 -2.28
CA GLY A 104 -23.95 15.96 -0.92
C GLY A 104 -24.47 15.02 0.16
N ASP A 105 -24.72 13.76 -0.17
CA ASP A 105 -25.23 12.77 0.78
C ASP A 105 -24.12 12.24 1.72
N GLY A 106 -22.86 12.51 1.38
CA GLY A 106 -21.69 12.16 2.17
C GLY A 106 -21.18 10.74 1.96
N GLN A 107 -21.69 10.01 0.98
CA GLN A 107 -21.21 8.72 0.49
C GLN A 107 -20.77 8.86 -0.96
N ARG A 108 -20.09 7.85 -1.48
CA ARG A 108 -19.67 7.82 -2.88
C ARG A 108 -20.71 7.10 -3.72
N ASP A 109 -21.27 7.79 -4.72
CA ASP A 109 -22.07 7.17 -5.78
C ASP A 109 -21.21 6.63 -6.94
N ALA A 110 -21.81 5.77 -7.77
CA ALA A 110 -21.10 5.11 -8.87
C ALA A 110 -20.60 6.08 -9.96
N ASP A 111 -21.32 7.19 -10.18
CA ASP A 111 -20.97 8.24 -11.14
C ASP A 111 -20.03 9.31 -10.57
N GLU A 112 -19.72 9.25 -9.27
CA GLU A 112 -18.81 10.18 -8.63
C GLU A 112 -17.35 9.77 -8.87
N PRO A 113 -16.46 10.69 -9.26
CA PRO A 113 -15.07 10.36 -9.53
C PRO A 113 -14.30 10.11 -8.24
N PHE A 114 -13.39 9.13 -8.27
CA PHE A 114 -12.31 9.11 -7.27
C PHE A 114 -11.36 10.24 -7.61
N LEU A 115 -10.90 10.95 -6.58
CA LEU A 115 -9.89 11.98 -6.71
C LEU A 115 -8.53 11.31 -6.58
N GLY A 116 -8.27 10.63 -5.47
CA GLY A 116 -7.05 9.84 -5.32
C GLY A 116 -7.04 8.86 -4.15
N SER A 117 -5.86 8.39 -3.78
CA SER A 117 -5.69 7.28 -2.82
C SER A 117 -4.39 7.38 -2.03
N ALA A 118 -4.43 6.87 -0.80
CA ALA A 118 -3.23 6.71 0.01
C ALA A 118 -2.36 5.54 -0.49
N THR A 119 -1.07 5.60 -0.15
CA THR A 119 -0.04 4.58 -0.45
C THR A 119 0.01 3.44 0.57
N GLN A 120 -0.71 3.61 1.67
CA GLN A 120 -0.94 2.61 2.69
C GLN A 120 -2.44 2.36 2.82
N GLY A 121 -2.80 1.19 3.32
CA GLY A 121 -4.17 0.73 3.46
C GLY A 121 -4.36 -0.02 4.75
N PHE A 122 -5.41 -0.85 4.75
CA PHE A 122 -5.84 -1.60 5.91
C PHE A 122 -6.01 -3.06 5.52
N LEU A 123 -5.49 -3.96 6.35
CA LEU A 123 -5.87 -5.36 6.33
C LEU A 123 -6.83 -5.60 7.50
N TYR A 124 -7.98 -6.20 7.24
CA TYR A 124 -8.89 -6.63 8.29
C TYR A 124 -9.03 -8.15 8.29
N ALA A 125 -8.83 -8.77 9.46
CA ALA A 125 -9.09 -10.19 9.69
C ALA A 125 -10.13 -10.34 10.81
N PRO A 126 -11.32 -10.92 10.56
CA PRO A 126 -12.34 -11.11 11.60
C PRO A 126 -11.91 -12.10 12.69
N THR A 127 -11.01 -13.03 12.36
CA THR A 127 -10.41 -14.00 13.27
C THR A 127 -8.92 -14.11 12.97
N PRO A 128 -8.07 -14.56 13.91
CA PRO A 128 -6.66 -14.77 13.63
C PRO A 128 -6.49 -15.76 12.47
N LEU A 129 -5.62 -15.42 11.52
CA LEU A 129 -5.27 -16.25 10.38
C LEU A 129 -3.91 -16.90 10.64
N SER A 130 -3.79 -18.21 10.41
CA SER A 130 -2.50 -18.88 10.31
C SER A 130 -1.82 -18.53 8.97
N ALA A 131 -0.55 -18.90 8.83
CA ALA A 131 0.19 -18.75 7.58
C ALA A 131 -0.53 -19.45 6.40
N GLU A 132 -1.13 -20.62 6.63
CA GLU A 132 -1.84 -21.39 5.61
C GLU A 132 -3.17 -20.74 5.19
N THR A 133 -3.85 -20.08 6.13
CA THR A 133 -5.14 -19.42 5.87
C THR A 133 -5.01 -17.95 5.48
N SER A 134 -3.83 -17.37 5.59
CA SER A 134 -3.57 -15.99 5.21
C SER A 134 -3.27 -15.89 3.71
N PRO A 135 -3.79 -14.88 3.00
CA PRO A 135 -3.45 -14.66 1.59
C PRO A 135 -1.95 -14.33 1.39
N PHE A 136 -1.24 -13.94 2.45
CA PHE A 136 0.17 -13.52 2.37
C PHE A 136 1.16 -14.60 2.83
N GLY A 137 0.66 -15.80 3.16
CA GLY A 137 1.51 -16.90 3.66
C GLY A 137 2.11 -16.64 5.04
N LYS A 138 1.53 -15.70 5.81
CA LYS A 138 2.03 -15.26 7.13
C LYS A 138 0.89 -15.17 8.15
N PRO A 139 1.12 -15.45 9.44
CA PRO A 139 0.10 -15.28 10.44
C PRO A 139 -0.38 -13.82 10.51
N VAL A 140 -1.69 -13.61 10.61
CA VAL A 140 -2.30 -12.28 10.76
C VAL A 140 -3.19 -12.31 12.00
N PRO A 141 -2.95 -11.46 13.01
CA PRO A 141 -3.84 -11.39 14.17
C PRO A 141 -5.26 -10.93 13.77
N ALA A 142 -6.26 -11.18 14.62
CA ALA A 142 -7.59 -10.60 14.39
C ALA A 142 -7.56 -9.07 14.51
N GLY A 143 -8.48 -8.41 13.81
CA GLY A 143 -8.66 -6.96 13.83
C GLY A 143 -8.11 -6.27 12.58
N TYR A 144 -7.92 -4.96 12.71
CA TYR A 144 -7.33 -4.10 11.69
C TYR A 144 -5.82 -4.04 11.86
N HIS A 145 -5.13 -4.01 10.73
CA HIS A 145 -3.68 -3.83 10.62
C HIS A 145 -3.39 -2.84 9.50
N LEU A 146 -2.30 -2.09 9.65
CA LEU A 146 -1.78 -1.30 8.54
C LEU A 146 -1.03 -2.20 7.58
N ILE A 147 -1.13 -1.88 6.31
CA ILE A 147 -0.34 -2.52 5.26
C ILE A 147 0.05 -1.47 4.22
N ARG A 148 1.13 -1.75 3.50
CA ARG A 148 1.41 -1.10 2.23
C ARG A 148 0.42 -1.61 1.18
N VAL A 149 -0.02 -0.70 0.31
CA VAL A 149 -0.90 -1.06 -0.80
C VAL A 149 -0.28 -0.72 -2.16
N PRO A 150 -0.61 -1.51 -3.19
CA PRO A 150 -1.26 -2.82 -3.10
C PRO A 150 -0.34 -3.86 -2.42
N PRO A 151 -0.89 -4.80 -1.64
CA PRO A 151 -0.07 -5.87 -1.08
C PRO A 151 0.32 -6.86 -2.20
N PRO A 152 1.43 -7.60 -2.06
CA PRO A 152 1.84 -8.58 -3.06
C PRO A 152 0.86 -9.77 -3.08
N CYS A 153 0.54 -10.29 -4.27
CA CYS A 153 -0.27 -11.51 -4.41
C CYS A 153 0.50 -12.79 -4.02
N THR A 154 1.82 -12.72 -3.91
CA THR A 154 2.66 -13.86 -3.51
C THR A 154 3.39 -13.56 -2.20
N PRO A 155 3.67 -14.59 -1.38
CA PRO A 155 4.46 -14.41 -0.16
C PRO A 155 5.83 -13.82 -0.47
N THR A 156 6.19 -12.77 0.26
CA THR A 156 7.47 -12.08 0.11
C THR A 156 8.65 -13.02 0.42
N PRO A 157 9.67 -13.13 -0.46
CA PRO A 157 10.84 -13.97 -0.21
C PRO A 157 11.58 -13.59 1.09
N ARG A 158 12.11 -14.60 1.78
CA ARG A 158 12.99 -14.46 2.95
C ARG A 158 14.42 -14.88 2.57
N GLY A 159 15.40 -14.22 3.16
CA GLY A 159 16.79 -14.65 3.05
C GLY A 159 17.11 -15.83 3.96
N ASP A 160 18.30 -16.40 3.78
CA ASP A 160 18.76 -17.60 4.49
C ASP A 160 20.24 -17.53 4.89
N ALA A 161 20.91 -16.39 4.68
CA ALA A 161 22.33 -16.20 4.92
C ALA A 161 22.62 -15.18 6.04
N ARG A 162 23.82 -15.27 6.63
CA ARG A 162 24.34 -14.26 7.57
C ARG A 162 25.17 -13.24 6.79
N CYS A 163 24.59 -12.08 6.55
CA CYS A 163 25.19 -11.05 5.70
C CYS A 163 26.06 -10.04 6.46
N GLY A 164 26.07 -10.06 7.79
CA GLY A 164 26.84 -9.12 8.62
C GLY A 164 26.15 -7.77 8.86
N VAL A 165 25.15 -7.42 8.07
CA VAL A 165 24.37 -6.18 8.24
C VAL A 165 23.25 -6.36 9.26
N THR A 166 23.16 -5.47 10.25
CA THR A 166 22.02 -5.39 11.16
C THR A 166 20.90 -4.57 10.51
N LEU A 167 19.92 -5.26 9.95
CA LEU A 167 18.79 -4.60 9.27
C LEU A 167 17.94 -3.76 10.23
N GLY A 168 17.58 -2.56 9.79
CA GLY A 168 16.70 -1.63 10.49
C GLY A 168 17.36 -0.80 11.59
N ASP A 169 18.69 -0.88 11.75
CA ASP A 169 19.40 0.07 12.59
C ASP A 169 19.34 1.47 11.94
N ALA A 170 19.24 2.51 12.77
CA ALA A 170 19.27 3.91 12.33
C ALA A 170 20.66 4.26 11.75
N CYS A 171 20.69 5.17 10.78
CA CYS A 171 21.91 5.58 10.11
C CYS A 171 21.79 6.99 9.51
N ASP A 172 22.91 7.69 9.41
CA ASP A 172 22.98 8.99 8.72
C ASP A 172 23.74 8.90 7.38
N ASP A 173 24.38 7.76 7.11
CA ASP A 173 25.08 7.42 5.87
C ASP A 173 25.30 5.89 5.79
N ASP A 174 25.97 5.38 4.75
CA ASP A 174 26.19 3.94 4.55
C ASP A 174 27.21 3.30 5.49
N ALA A 175 28.10 4.10 6.12
CA ALA A 175 29.18 3.58 6.96
C ALA A 175 28.72 2.71 8.15
N PRO A 176 27.67 3.06 8.93
CA PRO A 176 27.15 2.21 10.00
C PRO A 176 26.47 0.93 9.52
N CYS A 177 26.14 0.80 8.23
CA CYS A 177 25.40 -0.35 7.72
C CYS A 177 26.30 -1.53 7.31
N GLU A 178 27.60 -1.49 7.58
CA GLU A 178 28.54 -2.62 7.43
C GLU A 178 28.47 -3.36 6.08
N GLY A 179 28.32 -2.63 4.97
CA GLY A 179 28.18 -3.19 3.61
C GLY A 179 26.74 -3.26 3.10
N GLY A 180 25.78 -2.78 3.88
CA GLY A 180 24.45 -2.40 3.43
C GLY A 180 24.40 -0.96 2.89
N VAL A 181 23.18 -0.45 2.80
CA VAL A 181 22.80 0.88 2.33
C VAL A 181 21.95 1.55 3.39
N CYS A 182 22.17 2.84 3.62
CA CYS A 182 21.32 3.67 4.45
C CYS A 182 20.19 4.29 3.65
N LEU A 183 18.96 4.20 4.16
CA LEU A 183 17.77 4.80 3.55
C LEU A 183 17.46 6.22 4.07
N ASP A 184 18.45 7.01 4.44
CA ASP A 184 18.29 8.36 5.00
C ASP A 184 17.74 9.39 3.99
N GLU A 185 18.10 9.26 2.71
CA GLU A 185 17.60 10.12 1.65
C GLU A 185 16.14 9.84 1.27
N ASN A 186 15.54 8.78 1.83
CA ASN A 186 14.14 8.46 1.61
C ASN A 186 13.28 9.21 2.65
N PRO A 187 12.35 10.09 2.24
CA PRO A 187 11.55 10.88 3.18
C PRO A 187 10.69 10.03 4.13
N PHE A 188 10.50 8.74 3.79
CA PHE A 188 9.77 7.75 4.56
C PHE A 188 10.61 7.12 5.69
N TRP A 189 11.94 7.04 5.53
CA TRP A 189 12.83 6.49 6.56
C TRP A 189 13.58 7.63 7.26
N ARG A 190 12.82 8.46 7.98
CA ARG A 190 13.39 9.51 8.84
C ARG A 190 14.33 8.86 9.85
N GLY A 191 15.49 9.47 10.09
CA GLY A 191 16.55 8.88 10.94
C GLY A 191 17.37 7.76 10.29
N GLY A 192 17.08 7.47 9.00
CA GLY A 192 17.72 6.43 8.21
C GLY A 192 17.41 5.02 8.68
N TYR A 193 17.73 4.06 7.83
CA TYR A 193 17.45 2.65 8.05
C TYR A 193 18.45 1.80 7.27
N CYS A 194 19.21 0.95 7.96
CA CYS A 194 20.13 0.04 7.30
C CYS A 194 19.37 -1.09 6.58
N ALA A 195 19.57 -1.19 5.27
CA ALA A 195 19.03 -2.23 4.40
C ALA A 195 20.14 -2.87 3.57
N ILE A 196 19.82 -3.91 2.80
CA ILE A 196 20.70 -4.45 1.75
C ILE A 196 19.97 -4.35 0.42
N GLU A 197 20.62 -3.86 -0.64
CA GLU A 197 20.03 -3.90 -1.99
C GLU A 197 19.85 -5.36 -2.44
N ALA A 198 18.67 -5.73 -2.94
CA ALA A 198 18.37 -7.10 -3.34
C ALA A 198 18.72 -7.36 -4.81
N THR A 199 19.99 -7.18 -5.17
CA THR A 199 20.54 -7.56 -6.48
C THR A 199 20.76 -9.08 -6.57
N PRO A 200 20.89 -9.68 -7.77
CA PRO A 200 21.14 -11.11 -7.91
C PRO A 200 22.41 -11.61 -7.19
N GLU A 201 23.42 -10.76 -7.04
CA GLU A 201 24.68 -11.07 -6.37
C GLU A 201 24.68 -10.71 -4.87
N ALA A 202 23.65 -9.99 -4.40
CA ALA A 202 23.58 -9.55 -3.02
C ALA A 202 23.31 -10.71 -2.06
N CYS A 203 23.83 -10.57 -0.85
CA CYS A 203 23.54 -11.51 0.23
C CYS A 203 22.07 -11.37 0.67
N ALA A 204 21.36 -12.49 0.79
CA ALA A 204 19.98 -12.54 1.27
C ALA A 204 19.94 -12.85 2.78
N PRO A 205 19.71 -11.86 3.66
CA PRO A 205 19.84 -12.03 5.10
C PRO A 205 18.71 -12.88 5.69
N GLU A 206 19.06 -13.82 6.59
CA GLU A 206 18.11 -14.70 7.29
C GLU A 206 17.07 -13.93 8.13
N THR A 207 17.42 -12.71 8.54
CA THR A 207 16.56 -11.77 9.27
C THR A 207 15.81 -10.80 8.37
N GLY A 208 15.85 -10.98 7.05
CA GLY A 208 15.29 -10.05 6.08
C GLY A 208 14.21 -10.62 5.17
N VAL A 209 13.42 -9.70 4.63
CA VAL A 209 12.39 -9.92 3.61
C VAL A 209 12.63 -9.01 2.41
N ARG A 210 12.48 -9.53 1.20
CA ARG A 210 12.72 -8.78 -0.04
C ARG A 210 11.51 -7.92 -0.40
N VAL A 211 11.59 -6.62 -0.24
CA VAL A 211 10.53 -5.67 -0.57
C VAL A 211 10.95 -4.79 -1.74
N VAL A 212 10.07 -4.62 -2.73
CA VAL A 212 10.28 -3.67 -3.84
C VAL A 212 9.68 -2.34 -3.47
N ILE A 213 10.50 -1.33 -3.18
CA ILE A 213 10.04 0.03 -2.91
C ILE A 213 10.13 0.88 -4.17
N GLU A 214 9.15 1.74 -4.43
CA GLU A 214 9.22 2.68 -5.55
C GLU A 214 10.00 3.92 -5.11
N ARG A 215 11.09 4.23 -5.82
CA ARG A 215 11.87 5.45 -5.61
C ARG A 215 11.93 6.24 -6.91
N ARG A 216 11.26 7.41 -6.95
CA ARG A 216 11.20 8.30 -8.13
C ARG A 216 10.75 7.59 -9.42
N GLY A 217 9.78 6.67 -9.31
CA GLY A 217 9.26 5.90 -10.44
C GLY A 217 10.14 4.72 -10.87
N VAL A 218 11.19 4.40 -10.12
CA VAL A 218 12.01 3.19 -10.33
C VAL A 218 11.84 2.28 -9.12
N GLY A 219 11.42 1.03 -9.36
CA GLY A 219 11.36 0.01 -8.32
C GLY A 219 12.77 -0.40 -7.89
N GLN A 220 13.08 -0.27 -6.60
CA GLN A 220 14.31 -0.77 -5.99
C GLN A 220 13.94 -1.91 -5.05
N ALA A 221 14.49 -3.10 -5.31
CA ALA A 221 14.34 -4.23 -4.41
C ALA A 221 15.35 -4.12 -3.26
N LEU A 222 14.87 -4.24 -2.02
CA LEU A 222 15.67 -4.16 -0.80
C LEU A 222 15.35 -5.35 0.10
N TRP A 223 16.34 -5.79 0.87
CA TRP A 223 16.13 -6.62 2.05
C TRP A 223 15.89 -5.71 3.25
N LEU A 224 14.67 -5.74 3.77
CA LEU A 224 14.27 -5.03 4.99
C LEU A 224 14.17 -6.01 6.16
N ARG A 225 14.24 -5.51 7.39
CA ARG A 225 14.10 -6.33 8.60
C ARG A 225 12.77 -7.07 8.59
N ALA A 226 12.81 -8.38 8.76
CA ALA A 226 11.62 -9.21 8.90
C ALA A 226 10.96 -8.99 10.27
N CYS A 227 9.63 -9.11 10.31
CA CYS A 227 8.85 -8.99 11.52
C CYS A 227 7.68 -9.98 11.55
N THR A 228 7.14 -10.19 12.75
CA THR A 228 5.86 -10.86 13.00
C THR A 228 4.89 -9.94 13.75
N THR A 229 5.43 -9.03 14.57
CA THR A 229 4.68 -8.05 15.35
C THR A 229 5.44 -6.72 15.37
N ASP A 230 4.77 -5.62 15.73
CA ASP A 230 5.40 -4.29 15.83
C ASP A 230 6.57 -4.28 16.83
N ALA A 231 6.55 -5.14 17.84
CA ALA A 231 7.64 -5.28 18.80
C ALA A 231 8.94 -5.82 18.18
N ASP A 232 8.87 -6.43 17.00
CA ASP A 232 10.05 -6.86 16.25
C ASP A 232 10.73 -5.70 15.52
N CYS A 233 10.08 -4.53 15.42
CA CYS A 233 10.55 -3.40 14.64
C CYS A 233 11.36 -2.38 15.45
N PRO A 234 12.24 -1.60 14.79
CA PRO A 234 13.04 -0.58 15.45
C PRO A 234 12.15 0.45 16.16
N THR A 235 12.54 0.87 17.35
CA THR A 235 11.78 1.85 18.15
C THR A 235 12.28 3.28 17.99
N THR A 236 13.36 3.50 17.23
CA THR A 236 14.03 4.80 17.08
C THR A 236 13.21 5.78 16.24
N ASP A 237 12.44 5.27 15.29
CA ASP A 237 11.41 5.96 14.52
C ASP A 237 10.18 5.05 14.44
N PRO A 238 8.95 5.59 14.37
CA PRO A 238 7.75 4.77 14.43
C PRO A 238 7.72 3.87 13.19
N HIS A 239 7.93 2.57 13.42
CA HIS A 239 7.83 1.52 12.42
C HIS A 239 6.80 0.52 12.91
N PHE A 240 5.98 0.04 11.99
CA PHE A 240 5.05 -1.04 12.23
C PHE A 240 5.49 -2.29 11.48
N CYS A 241 5.00 -3.45 11.93
CA CYS A 241 5.14 -4.67 11.17
C CYS A 241 4.00 -4.75 10.16
N ASP A 242 4.32 -4.60 8.88
CA ASP A 242 3.35 -4.85 7.81
C ASP A 242 3.09 -6.36 7.73
N PRO A 243 1.89 -6.87 8.09
CA PRO A 243 1.62 -8.31 8.07
C PRO A 243 1.52 -8.90 6.66
N ALA A 244 1.27 -8.09 5.62
CA ALA A 244 1.26 -8.56 4.24
C ALA A 244 2.69 -8.76 3.74
N LEU A 245 3.60 -7.84 4.05
CA LEU A 245 5.01 -7.94 3.68
C LEU A 245 5.84 -8.76 4.67
N GLY A 246 5.40 -8.90 5.92
CA GLY A 246 6.19 -9.33 7.08
C GLY A 246 7.51 -8.59 7.22
N ALA A 247 7.48 -7.28 6.98
CA ALA A 247 8.62 -6.36 6.98
C ALA A 247 8.35 -5.21 7.95
N CYS A 248 9.40 -4.74 8.63
CA CYS A 248 9.32 -3.48 9.37
C CYS A 248 9.30 -2.32 8.38
N TYR A 249 8.24 -1.54 8.43
CA TYR A 249 7.97 -0.43 7.51
C TYR A 249 7.70 0.84 8.33
N PRO A 250 8.15 2.01 7.87
CA PRO A 250 7.90 3.25 8.59
C PRO A 250 6.40 3.56 8.66
N GLU A 251 5.96 4.02 9.82
CA GLU A 251 4.66 4.67 10.04
C GLU A 251 4.74 6.10 9.49
N ASP A 252 4.96 6.26 8.19
CA ASP A 252 4.83 7.60 7.63
C ASP A 252 3.37 8.04 7.68
N GLY A 253 3.17 9.31 8.02
CA GLY A 253 1.85 9.92 7.94
C GLY A 253 1.25 9.67 6.56
N TYR A 254 0.09 9.02 6.52
CA TYR A 254 -0.57 8.63 5.27
C TYR A 254 -0.71 9.86 4.40
N GLU A 255 -0.04 9.87 3.26
CA GLU A 255 -0.26 10.90 2.26
C GLU A 255 -1.40 10.44 1.34
N LEU A 256 -2.54 11.11 1.44
CA LEU A 256 -3.60 10.96 0.45
C LEU A 256 -3.22 11.80 -0.78
N ASP A 257 -2.64 11.13 -1.78
CA ASP A 257 -2.30 11.74 -3.06
C ASP A 257 -3.56 11.80 -3.95
N LEU A 258 -4.00 13.02 -4.25
CA LEU A 258 -5.19 13.30 -5.07
C LEU A 258 -4.96 13.06 -6.56
N ASP A 259 -3.73 12.80 -7.01
CA ASP A 259 -3.43 12.51 -8.41
C ASP A 259 -3.20 11.00 -8.63
N ARG A 260 -3.17 10.22 -7.54
CA ARG A 260 -2.90 8.78 -7.58
C ARG A 260 -4.17 7.99 -7.85
N GLY A 261 -4.25 7.40 -9.04
CA GLY A 261 -5.19 6.31 -9.32
C GLY A 261 -4.99 5.18 -8.32
N GLY A 262 -5.88 5.10 -7.32
CA GLY A 262 -5.72 4.15 -6.22
C GLY A 262 -5.97 2.71 -6.67
N PRO A 263 -5.23 1.73 -6.12
CA PRO A 263 -5.51 0.33 -6.40
C PRO A 263 -6.96 0.00 -6.05
N THR A 264 -7.61 -0.78 -6.90
CA THR A 264 -8.93 -1.39 -6.66
C THR A 264 -8.83 -2.91 -6.48
N VAL A 265 -7.61 -3.45 -6.56
CA VAL A 265 -7.30 -4.87 -6.58
C VAL A 265 -6.87 -5.35 -5.19
N LEU A 266 -7.31 -6.55 -4.78
CA LEU A 266 -7.00 -7.15 -3.48
C LEU A 266 -5.50 -7.32 -3.23
N CYS A 267 -4.75 -7.56 -4.30
CA CYS A 267 -3.30 -7.64 -4.32
C CYS A 267 -2.83 -7.32 -5.75
N GLU A 268 -1.55 -7.02 -5.88
CA GLU A 268 -0.91 -6.88 -7.20
C GLU A 268 0.03 -8.07 -7.39
N ASP A 269 -0.09 -8.73 -8.55
CA ASP A 269 0.95 -9.65 -8.97
C ASP A 269 2.20 -8.81 -9.11
N SER A 270 3.20 -9.07 -8.26
CA SER A 270 4.53 -8.57 -8.52
C SER A 270 4.90 -9.16 -9.87
N GLU A 271 4.78 -8.37 -10.94
CA GLU A 271 5.46 -8.65 -12.19
C GLU A 271 6.92 -8.78 -11.76
N ASP A 272 7.33 -10.02 -11.55
CA ASP A 272 8.72 -10.38 -11.49
C ASP A 272 9.16 -10.09 -12.92
N ASP A 273 9.46 -8.81 -13.17
CA ASP A 273 10.30 -8.36 -14.24
C ASP A 273 11.61 -9.08 -13.98
N GLY A 274 11.62 -10.38 -14.30
CA GLY A 274 12.77 -11.17 -14.63
C GLY A 274 13.34 -10.57 -15.90
N GLY A 275 13.72 -9.30 -15.82
CA GLY A 275 14.80 -8.73 -16.57
C GLY A 275 15.97 -9.65 -16.30
N GLU A 276 16.06 -10.70 -17.12
CA GLU A 276 17.31 -11.23 -17.57
C GLU A 276 18.24 -10.03 -17.73
N PRO A 277 19.33 -9.94 -16.96
CA PRO A 277 20.29 -8.88 -17.17
C PRO A 277 20.71 -8.95 -18.62
N GLY A 278 20.45 -7.89 -19.39
CA GLY A 278 20.61 -7.83 -20.84
C GLY A 278 21.86 -8.56 -21.32
N GLY A 279 21.65 -9.80 -21.76
CA GLY A 279 22.65 -10.71 -22.26
C GLY A 279 22.79 -10.62 -23.78
N GLY A 280 23.17 -9.45 -24.30
CA GLY A 280 23.91 -9.33 -25.56
C GLY A 280 23.13 -9.10 -26.86
N PRO A 281 23.81 -8.52 -27.88
CA PRO A 281 23.18 -7.96 -29.08
C PRO A 281 22.97 -9.04 -30.16
N GLY A 282 21.72 -9.31 -30.51
CA GLY A 282 21.34 -9.76 -31.86
C GLY A 282 20.71 -8.56 -32.57
N GLY A 283 21.40 -7.82 -33.43
CA GLY A 283 21.99 -8.36 -34.65
C GLY A 283 20.95 -8.51 -35.76
N GLY A 284 19.96 -7.62 -35.85
CA GLY A 284 19.21 -7.45 -37.10
C GLY A 284 20.17 -7.02 -38.21
N PRO A 285 20.14 -7.66 -39.40
CA PRO A 285 21.03 -7.28 -40.49
C PRO A 285 20.85 -5.79 -40.82
N PRO A 286 21.95 -5.05 -41.10
CA PRO A 286 21.85 -3.66 -41.52
C PRO A 286 20.97 -3.58 -42.79
N PRO A 287 20.16 -2.52 -42.94
CA PRO A 287 19.36 -2.34 -44.14
C PRO A 287 20.27 -2.40 -45.38
N PRO A 288 19.81 -3.03 -46.48
CA PRO A 288 20.61 -3.13 -47.69
C PRO A 288 21.00 -1.73 -48.19
N PRO A 289 22.21 -1.55 -48.73
CA PRO A 289 22.64 -0.27 -49.28
C PRO A 289 21.68 0.17 -50.41
N PRO A 290 21.46 1.49 -50.57
CA PRO A 290 20.62 1.98 -51.66
C PRO A 290 21.18 1.54 -53.02
N PRO A 291 20.31 1.25 -54.01
CA PRO A 291 20.77 0.84 -55.33
C PRO A 291 21.63 1.94 -55.97
N PRO A 292 22.64 1.56 -56.79
CA PRO A 292 23.47 2.54 -57.48
C PRO A 292 22.62 3.40 -58.43
N PRO A 293 23.00 4.67 -58.64
CA PRO A 293 22.29 5.54 -59.58
C PRO A 293 22.35 4.95 -61.00
N PRO A 294 21.30 5.14 -61.81
CA PRO A 294 21.27 4.63 -63.18
C PRO A 294 22.42 5.23 -64.01
N PRO A 295 22.97 4.47 -64.97
CA PRO A 295 23.99 5.00 -65.87
C PRO A 295 23.43 6.17 -66.68
N PRO A 296 24.28 7.14 -67.07
CA PRO A 296 23.86 8.24 -67.91
C PRO A 296 23.35 7.71 -69.27
N PRO A 297 22.35 8.37 -69.86
CA PRO A 297 21.82 7.99 -71.17
C PRO A 297 22.88 8.18 -72.26
N ASP A 298 22.92 7.28 -73.23
CA ASP A 298 23.70 7.40 -74.47
C ASP A 298 23.21 8.57 -75.35
#